data_AF-A0A9D5EUH3-F1
#
_entry.id   AF-A0A9D5EUH3-F1
#
_cell.length_a   1.000
_cell.length_b   1.000
_cell.length_c   1.000
_cell.angle_alpha   90.00
_cell.angle_beta   90.00
_cell.angle_gamma   90.00
#
_symmetry.space_group_name_H-M   'P 1'
#
loop_
_entity.id
_entity.type
_entity.pdbx_description
1 polymer ?
#
loop_
_entity_poly.entity_id
_entity_poly.type
_entity_poly.pdbx_seq_one_letter_code
_entity_poly.pdbx_strand_id
1 'polypeptide(L)'
;MLVLFCSNSRDRLRPDSNYADEANVADRVGISWAVVDHDAIERGQTDRAVRHVPEQPQPVTGVYRGWMMTVEQYTDFYRALEARGVRLVNDPVGPRSTARFRCEMMAAPHGVPL
;
A
#
# COMPACT_ATOMS: atom_id res chain seq x y z
N MET A 1 15.48 0.33 -3.12
CA MET A 1 14.18 0.92 -2.73
C MET A 1 13.12 0.28 -3.60
N LEU A 2 11.94 -0.02 -3.04
CA LEU A 2 10.84 -0.69 -3.73
C LEU A 2 9.59 0.20 -3.70
N VAL A 3 8.94 0.39 -4.84
CA VAL A 3 7.63 1.07 -4.89
C VAL A 3 6.51 0.02 -4.94
N LEU A 4 5.47 0.19 -4.13
CA LEU A 4 4.34 -0.72 -4.05
C LEU A 4 3.11 -0.01 -4.58
N PHE A 5 2.57 -0.48 -5.70
CA PHE A 5 1.34 0.07 -6.29
C PHE A 5 0.12 -0.76 -5.93
N CYS A 6 -1.04 -0.14 -5.75
CA CYS A 6 -2.29 -0.90 -5.73
C CYS A 6 -2.48 -1.66 -7.05
N SER A 7 -2.93 -2.91 -6.97
CA SER A 7 -3.26 -3.70 -8.15
C SER A 7 -4.60 -3.26 -8.74
N ASN A 8 -4.76 -3.42 -10.04
CA ASN A 8 -6.04 -3.25 -10.72
C ASN A 8 -7.03 -4.35 -10.29
N SER A 9 -8.28 -3.99 -9.96
CA SER A 9 -9.29 -4.98 -9.52
C SER A 9 -9.66 -6.01 -10.59
N ARG A 10 -9.45 -5.70 -11.88
CA ARG A 10 -9.68 -6.60 -13.03
C ARG A 10 -8.44 -7.40 -13.41
N ASP A 11 -7.24 -6.83 -13.24
CA ASP A 11 -5.96 -7.48 -13.51
C ASP A 11 -5.02 -7.33 -12.31
N ARG A 12 -5.02 -8.33 -11.44
CA ARG A 12 -4.31 -8.28 -10.14
C ARG A 12 -2.78 -8.27 -10.26
N LEU A 13 -2.23 -8.45 -11.46
CA LEU A 13 -0.79 -8.39 -11.73
C LEU A 13 -0.34 -7.04 -12.28
N ARG A 14 -1.28 -6.12 -12.55
CA ARG A 14 -0.97 -4.78 -13.04
C ARG A 14 -1.27 -3.71 -11.99
N PRO A 15 -0.50 -2.62 -11.97
CA PRO A 15 -0.88 -1.42 -11.23
C PRO A 15 -2.27 -0.94 -11.64
N ASP A 16 -3.00 -0.36 -10.67
CA ASP A 16 -4.22 0.39 -10.93
C ASP A 16 -3.95 1.50 -11.95
N SER A 17 -4.95 1.84 -12.77
CA SER A 17 -4.82 2.84 -13.82
C SER A 17 -4.39 4.20 -13.30
N ASN A 18 -4.73 4.54 -12.05
CA ASN A 18 -4.33 5.80 -11.43
C ASN A 18 -2.82 5.90 -11.17
N TYR A 19 -2.12 4.78 -11.15
CA TYR A 19 -0.68 4.70 -10.92
C TYR A 19 0.11 4.14 -12.11
N ALA A 20 -0.55 3.87 -13.24
CA ALA A 20 0.08 3.27 -14.41
C ALA A 20 1.24 4.13 -14.95
N ASP A 21 1.08 5.45 -14.99
CA ASP A 21 2.13 6.37 -15.43
C ASP A 21 3.31 6.41 -14.46
N GLU A 22 3.06 6.37 -13.15
CA GLU A 22 4.14 6.29 -12.14
C GLU A 22 4.93 4.98 -12.27
N ALA A 23 4.24 3.85 -12.49
CA ALA A 23 4.89 2.56 -12.72
C ALA A 23 5.71 2.54 -14.01
N ASN A 24 5.18 3.10 -15.09
CA ASN A 24 5.89 3.26 -16.36
C ASN A 24 7.16 4.12 -16.20
N VAL A 25 7.11 5.18 -15.39
CA VAL A 25 8.28 6.00 -15.09
C VAL A 25 9.28 5.19 -14.26
N ALA A 26 8.83 4.47 -13.23
CA ALA A 26 9.67 3.61 -12.40
C ALA A 26 10.46 2.60 -13.25
N ASP A 27 9.80 1.95 -14.21
CA ASP A 27 10.47 1.06 -15.18
C ASP A 27 11.55 1.80 -15.98
N ARG A 28 11.22 2.97 -16.55
CA ARG A 28 12.17 3.76 -17.37
C ARG A 28 13.41 4.21 -16.60
N VAL A 29 13.27 4.47 -15.30
CA VAL A 29 14.38 4.93 -14.45
C VAL A 29 15.03 3.80 -13.65
N GLY A 30 14.61 2.55 -13.84
CA GLY A 30 15.19 1.38 -13.18
C GLY A 30 14.86 1.26 -11.69
N ILE A 31 13.73 1.81 -11.24
CA ILE A 31 13.21 1.63 -9.88
C ILE A 31 12.34 0.39 -9.83
N SER A 32 12.71 -0.59 -9.00
CA SER A 32 11.91 -1.78 -8.76
C SER A 32 10.55 -1.44 -8.16
N TRP A 33 9.51 -2.12 -8.62
CA TRP A 33 8.18 -2.02 -8.05
C TRP A 33 7.47 -3.38 -7.98
N ALA A 34 6.42 -3.45 -7.17
CA ALA A 34 5.53 -4.60 -7.06
C ALA A 34 4.08 -4.15 -6.85
N VAL A 35 3.12 -5.06 -6.98
CA VAL A 35 1.70 -4.79 -6.77
C VAL A 35 1.18 -5.35 -5.45
N VAL A 36 0.20 -4.66 -4.89
CA VAL A 36 -0.51 -5.01 -3.66
C VAL A 36 -2.00 -5.07 -3.94
N ASP A 37 -2.64 -6.17 -3.54
CA ASP A 37 -4.08 -6.39 -3.69
C ASP A 37 -4.86 -5.67 -2.58
N HIS A 38 -5.35 -4.47 -2.90
CA HIS A 38 -6.06 -3.62 -1.93
C HIS A 38 -7.39 -4.22 -1.49
N ASP A 39 -8.15 -4.87 -2.39
CA ASP A 39 -9.39 -5.56 -2.02
C ASP A 39 -9.15 -6.62 -0.94
N ALA A 40 -7.99 -7.29 -0.99
CA ALA A 40 -7.61 -8.26 0.03
C ALA A 40 -7.31 -7.58 1.37
N ILE A 41 -6.74 -6.38 1.39
CA ILE A 41 -6.53 -5.59 2.62
C ILE A 41 -7.87 -5.20 3.24
N GLU A 42 -8.81 -4.70 2.41
CA GLU A 42 -10.15 -4.34 2.88
C GLU A 42 -10.90 -5.53 3.51
N ARG A 43 -10.63 -6.74 3.02
CA ARG A 43 -11.21 -8.00 3.54
C ARG A 43 -10.43 -8.60 4.72
N GLY A 44 -9.37 -7.95 5.21
CA GLY A 44 -8.51 -8.47 6.28
C GLY A 44 -7.65 -9.68 5.86
N GLN A 45 -7.44 -9.89 4.56
CA GLN A 45 -6.67 -10.98 3.98
C GLN A 45 -5.25 -10.53 3.64
N THR A 46 -4.51 -10.05 4.65
CA THR A 46 -3.25 -9.35 4.44
C THR A 46 -2.19 -10.20 3.73
N ASP A 47 -2.06 -11.48 4.06
CA ASP A 47 -1.09 -12.36 3.36
C ASP A 47 -1.35 -12.45 1.86
N ARG A 48 -2.64 -12.46 1.48
CA ARG A 48 -3.06 -12.42 0.07
C ARG A 48 -2.74 -11.07 -0.56
N ALA A 49 -2.91 -9.98 0.19
CA ALA A 49 -2.64 -8.62 -0.29
C ALA A 49 -1.22 -8.46 -0.82
N VAL A 50 -0.25 -9.05 -0.12
CA VAL A 50 1.19 -8.88 -0.38
C VAL A 50 1.83 -10.06 -1.11
N ARG A 51 1.06 -11.03 -1.59
CA ARG A 51 1.58 -12.26 -2.24
C ARG A 51 2.41 -12.02 -3.51
N HIS A 52 2.24 -10.88 -4.16
CA HIS A 52 2.98 -10.50 -5.36
C HIS A 52 4.20 -9.61 -5.05
N VAL A 53 4.43 -9.31 -3.77
CA VAL A 53 5.64 -8.63 -3.33
C VAL A 53 6.74 -9.68 -3.17
N PRO A 54 7.86 -9.55 -3.89
CA PRO A 54 8.96 -10.50 -3.78
C PRO A 54 9.61 -10.40 -2.39
N GLU A 55 9.97 -11.55 -1.83
CA GLU A 55 10.80 -11.61 -0.62
C GLU A 55 12.16 -10.96 -0.89
N GLN A 56 12.61 -10.16 0.06
CA GLN A 56 13.86 -9.42 -0.04
C GLN A 56 14.94 -10.12 0.80
N PRO A 57 16.08 -10.51 0.21
CA PRO A 57 17.15 -11.17 0.94
C PRO A 57 17.81 -10.25 1.99
N GLN A 58 17.69 -8.94 1.80
CA GLN A 58 18.09 -7.91 2.76
C GLN A 58 16.95 -6.92 2.91
N PRO A 59 16.75 -6.33 4.11
CA PRO A 59 15.69 -5.34 4.30
C PRO A 59 15.82 -4.17 3.32
N VAL A 60 14.72 -3.84 2.63
CA VAL A 60 14.65 -2.68 1.71
C VAL A 60 13.60 -1.68 2.17
N THR A 61 13.87 -0.41 1.92
CA THR A 61 12.89 0.66 2.09
C THR A 61 11.81 0.56 1.01
N GLY A 62 10.55 0.55 1.44
CA GLY A 62 9.35 0.51 0.61
C GLY A 62 8.55 1.81 0.64
N VAL A 63 8.00 2.21 -0.51
CA VAL A 63 7.04 3.32 -0.62
C VAL A 63 5.71 2.76 -1.12
N TYR A 64 4.64 2.90 -0.34
CA TYR A 64 3.31 2.49 -0.75
C TYR A 64 2.58 3.63 -1.47
N ARG A 65 2.13 3.37 -2.70
CA ARG A 65 1.37 4.25 -3.58
C ARG A 65 0.02 3.60 -3.84
N GLY A 66 -0.95 3.99 -3.03
CA GLY A 66 -2.25 3.34 -3.06
C GLY A 66 -3.34 4.08 -2.31
N TRP A 67 -4.45 3.39 -2.17
CA TRP A 67 -5.65 3.88 -1.52
C TRP A 67 -5.50 3.99 -0.01
N MET A 68 -6.44 4.69 0.61
CA MET A 68 -6.51 4.84 2.05
C MET A 68 -6.80 3.52 2.75
N MET A 69 -6.26 3.38 3.95
CA MET A 69 -6.50 2.28 4.87
C MET A 69 -6.85 2.84 6.24
N THR A 70 -7.58 2.06 7.04
CA THR A 70 -7.65 2.32 8.48
C THR A 70 -6.28 2.08 9.12
N VAL A 71 -6.10 2.57 10.35
CA VAL A 71 -4.84 2.38 11.09
C VAL A 71 -4.57 0.88 11.32
N GLU A 72 -5.60 0.10 11.60
CA GLU A 72 -5.50 -1.35 11.83
C GLU A 72 -5.07 -2.07 10.55
N GLN A 73 -5.75 -1.79 9.43
CA GLN A 73 -5.41 -2.32 8.12
C GLN A 73 -3.98 -1.99 7.72
N TYR A 74 -3.56 -0.74 7.91
CA TYR A 74 -2.20 -0.31 7.61
C TYR A 74 -1.16 -0.99 8.51
N THR A 75 -1.48 -1.19 9.79
CA THR A 75 -0.60 -1.87 10.75
C THR A 75 -0.37 -3.32 10.35
N ASP A 76 -1.43 -4.04 10.00
CA ASP A 76 -1.32 -5.44 9.56
C ASP A 76 -0.58 -5.54 8.23
N PHE A 77 -0.91 -4.65 7.27
CA PHE A 77 -0.21 -4.54 6.00
C PHE A 77 1.28 -4.27 6.16
N TYR A 78 1.65 -3.34 7.04
CA TYR A 78 3.05 -3.03 7.36
C TYR A 78 3.79 -4.28 7.87
N ARG A 79 3.19 -5.02 8.81
CA ARG A 79 3.79 -6.26 9.36
C ARG A 79 3.96 -7.34 8.29
N ALA A 80 2.98 -7.51 7.42
CA ALA A 80 3.04 -8.51 6.36
C ALA A 80 4.11 -8.20 5.29
N LEU A 81 4.40 -6.91 5.06
CA LEU A 81 5.53 -6.47 4.23
C LEU A 81 6.87 -6.63 4.94
N GLU A 82 6.94 -6.30 6.23
CA GLU A 82 8.15 -6.45 7.03
C GLU A 82 8.59 -7.92 7.08
N ALA A 83 7.64 -8.85 7.19
CA ALA A 83 7.89 -10.29 7.07
C ALA A 83 8.51 -10.71 5.72
N ARG A 84 8.32 -9.91 4.66
CA ARG A 84 8.95 -10.08 3.33
C ARG A 84 10.24 -9.28 3.17
N GLY A 85 10.73 -8.65 4.22
CA GLY A 85 11.93 -7.80 4.17
C GLY A 85 11.68 -6.41 3.57
N VAL A 86 10.43 -5.94 3.50
CA VAL A 86 10.10 -4.60 3.01
C VAL A 86 9.63 -3.72 4.16
N ARG A 87 10.38 -2.67 4.46
CA ARG A 87 10.04 -1.70 5.50
C ARG A 87 9.48 -0.42 4.90
N LEU A 88 8.22 -0.10 5.17
CA LEU A 88 7.61 1.12 4.63
C LEU A 88 8.24 2.38 5.24
N VAL A 89 8.39 3.44 4.43
CA VAL A 89 8.87 4.76 4.87
C VAL A 89 7.96 5.40 5.93
N ASN A 90 6.67 5.10 5.88
CA ASN A 90 5.68 5.60 6.83
C ASN A 90 5.47 4.54 7.91
N ASP A 91 6.06 4.76 9.08
CA ASP A 91 5.88 3.90 10.25
C ASP A 91 4.45 4.04 10.81
N PRO A 92 3.76 2.94 11.18
CA PRO A 92 2.40 2.98 11.71
C PRO A 92 2.29 3.62 13.10
N VAL A 93 3.38 3.65 13.90
CA VAL A 93 3.40 4.11 15.29
C VAL A 93 4.17 5.44 15.45
N GLY A 94 4.93 5.85 14.44
CA GLY A 94 5.77 7.05 14.48
C GLY A 94 5.01 8.39 14.53
N PRO A 95 5.66 9.48 15.00
CA PRO A 95 5.06 10.83 15.03
C PRO A 95 4.79 11.43 13.63
N ARG A 96 5.31 10.81 12.56
CA ARG A 96 5.04 11.13 11.15
C ARG A 96 4.02 10.16 10.50
N SER A 97 3.30 9.36 11.29
CA SER A 97 2.31 8.40 10.78
C SER A 97 1.17 9.14 10.05
N THR A 98 1.23 9.17 8.71
CA THR A 98 0.16 9.73 7.87
C THR A 98 -1.14 8.91 7.98
N ALA A 99 -1.03 7.66 8.44
CA ALA A 99 -2.16 6.79 8.74
C ALA A 99 -3.10 7.38 9.80
N ARG A 100 -2.59 8.11 10.80
CA ARG A 100 -3.44 8.81 11.77
C ARG A 100 -4.16 10.01 11.15
N PHE A 101 -3.45 10.79 10.31
CA PHE A 101 -3.96 12.08 9.83
C PHE A 101 -5.09 11.97 8.79
N ARG A 102 -5.29 10.81 8.16
CA ARG A 102 -6.32 10.63 7.12
C ARG A 102 -7.42 9.61 7.51
N CYS A 103 -7.27 8.89 8.63
CA CYS A 103 -8.33 8.05 9.20
C CYS A 103 -9.44 8.90 9.87
N GLU A 104 -9.11 10.08 10.41
CA GLU A 104 -10.09 10.99 11.02
C GLU A 104 -11.11 11.55 10.01
N MET A 105 -10.74 11.63 8.72
CA MET A 105 -11.61 12.15 7.67
C MET A 105 -12.71 11.15 7.24
N MET A 106 -12.58 9.85 7.55
CA MET A 106 -13.62 8.85 7.29
C MET A 106 -14.75 8.84 8.35
N ALA A 107 -14.64 9.64 9.41
CA ALA A 107 -15.64 9.71 10.48
C ALA A 107 -16.65 10.87 10.33
N ALA A 108 -16.74 11.51 9.16
CA ALA A 108 -17.86 12.41 8.87
C ALA A 108 -19.02 11.60 8.27
N PRO A 109 -20.11 11.35 9.03
CA PRO A 109 -21.30 10.74 8.44
C PRO A 109 -21.84 11.67 7.36
N HIS A 110 -22.18 11.09 6.22
CA HIS A 110 -22.99 11.75 5.19
C HIS A 110 -24.24 12.36 5.84
N GLY A 111 -24.22 13.67 5.98
CA GLY A 111 -25.31 14.47 6.52
C GLY A 111 -25.28 15.84 5.85
N VAL A 112 -25.57 15.86 4.55
CA VAL A 112 -25.95 17.10 3.85
C VAL A 112 -27.47 17.16 3.89
N PRO A 113 -28.10 18.04 4.69
CA PRO A 113 -29.42 18.53 4.34
C PRO A 113 -29.28 19.56 3.21
N LEU A 114 -30.26 19.53 2.30
CA LEU A 114 -30.41 20.39 1.12
C LEU A 114 -30.14 21.88 1.39
#